data_AF-A0A9D9GT62-F1
#
_entry.id   AF-A0A9D9GT62-F1
#
_cell.length_a   1.000
_cell.length_b   1.000
_cell.length_c   1.000
_cell.angle_alpha   90.00
_cell.angle_beta   90.00
_cell.angle_gamma   90.00
#
_symmetry.space_group_name_H-M   'P 1'
#
loop_
_entity.id
_entity.type
_entity.pdbx_description
1 polymer ?
#
loop_
_entity_poly.entity_id
_entity_poly.type
_entity_poly.pdbx_seq_one_letter_code
_entity_poly.pdbx_strand_id
1 'polypeptide(L)'
;MKKTLLSLSFALLPLAACNQSIDNLEKVDLLYGTLVGMDEEISGTSHMQEITYPELSSFIAEERSFVLVVHSKLSFCSCYADWHDDVLAPYIKSHSLLVYWIDYAEFDGQDDLGLKLISNHETLGIFDEGKLAYQKDNSDQDSDWVTSRSAFAEWMDARINYPKMLHLDKELLDYQLSSGSEFTLLYTLSGCPDCTYLETHALKEWFLDNPDASPLYVVDTAQKGIRLYENEDGELIAGSDEDDASEDEKKAYEQWIAFKADYGLSASSIEQPGYGEGFVPTIFHYDTTGGIDAAGVFYNDAIDEESWTLQDTYWTNDRLSQDYMTYLLDSGIEELMDDVTFQAPESPLNGAAAIREYKHALLSPYHDLYAKTLLDYCLSNSGGPSN
;
A
#
# COMPACT_ATOMS: atom_id res chain seq x y z
N MET A 1 27.48 -56.06 27.87
CA MET A 1 27.60 -54.69 27.33
C MET A 1 27.64 -54.79 25.81
N LYS A 2 26.51 -54.53 25.14
CA LYS A 2 26.40 -54.54 23.68
C LYS A 2 26.59 -53.09 23.19
N LYS A 3 27.57 -52.86 22.33
CA LYS A 3 27.83 -51.56 21.68
C LYS A 3 26.87 -51.43 20.50
N THR A 4 26.01 -50.42 20.54
CA THR A 4 25.13 -50.04 19.44
C THR A 4 25.91 -49.12 18.51
N LEU A 5 26.13 -49.55 17.26
CA LEU A 5 26.64 -48.69 16.19
C LEU A 5 25.52 -47.76 15.74
N LEU A 6 25.74 -46.45 15.87
CA LEU A 6 24.87 -45.42 15.31
C LEU A 6 25.30 -45.21 13.84
N SER A 7 24.48 -45.68 12.91
CA SER A 7 24.67 -45.45 11.47
C SER A 7 24.14 -44.05 11.14
N LEU A 8 25.05 -43.13 10.86
CA LEU A 8 24.76 -41.78 10.37
C LEU A 8 24.37 -41.91 8.89
N SER A 9 23.07 -41.86 8.61
CA SER A 9 22.56 -41.82 7.24
C SER A 9 22.65 -40.37 6.75
N PHE A 10 23.66 -40.10 5.90
CA PHE A 10 23.72 -38.89 5.10
C PHE A 10 22.54 -38.92 4.12
N ALA A 11 21.50 -38.12 4.39
CA ALA A 11 20.46 -37.82 3.43
C ALA A 11 21.06 -36.89 2.37
N LEU A 12 21.40 -37.46 1.21
CA LEU A 12 21.61 -36.73 -0.03
C LEU A 12 20.25 -36.15 -0.45
N LEU A 13 20.02 -34.86 -0.18
CA LEU A 13 18.96 -34.10 -0.84
C LEU A 13 19.38 -33.89 -2.30
N PRO A 14 18.61 -34.37 -3.29
CA PRO A 14 18.88 -34.06 -4.68
C PRO A 14 18.52 -32.60 -4.94
N LEU A 15 19.51 -31.80 -5.35
CA LEU A 15 19.32 -30.52 -6.03
C LEU A 15 18.58 -30.79 -7.35
N ALA A 16 17.26 -30.67 -7.33
CA ALA A 16 16.40 -30.70 -8.50
C ALA A 16 15.66 -29.37 -8.60
N ALA A 17 16.34 -28.34 -9.08
CA ALA A 17 15.76 -27.06 -9.47
C ALA A 17 16.17 -26.76 -10.92
N CYS A 18 15.68 -27.57 -11.86
CA CYS A 18 15.62 -27.24 -13.28
C CYS A 18 14.30 -27.84 -13.79
N ASN A 19 13.41 -27.01 -14.37
CA ASN A 19 12.07 -27.34 -14.86
C ASN A 19 10.97 -27.58 -13.80
N GLN A 20 10.66 -26.57 -12.99
CA GLN A 20 9.26 -26.44 -12.54
C GLN A 20 8.43 -25.92 -13.71
N SER A 21 7.29 -26.56 -14.00
CA SER A 21 6.30 -26.03 -14.95
C SER A 21 5.87 -24.65 -14.48
N ILE A 22 5.68 -23.72 -15.42
CA ILE A 22 5.17 -22.37 -15.14
C ILE A 22 3.85 -22.43 -14.35
N ASP A 23 3.03 -23.47 -14.59
CA ASP A 23 1.75 -23.69 -13.92
C ASP A 23 1.82 -24.02 -12.42
N ASN A 24 3.01 -24.23 -11.85
CA ASN A 24 3.20 -24.62 -10.45
C ASN A 24 3.95 -23.55 -9.61
N LEU A 25 4.10 -22.33 -10.13
CA LEU A 25 4.72 -21.24 -9.39
C LEU A 25 3.71 -20.60 -8.43
N GLU A 26 4.13 -20.38 -7.20
CA GLU A 26 3.37 -19.59 -6.24
C GLU A 26 3.55 -18.11 -6.60
N LYS A 27 2.43 -17.42 -6.86
CA LYS A 27 2.47 -16.02 -7.23
C LYS A 27 2.66 -15.15 -5.99
N VAL A 28 3.37 -14.05 -6.17
CA VAL A 28 3.54 -12.99 -5.19
C VAL A 28 2.40 -11.99 -5.35
N ASP A 29 1.68 -11.74 -4.26
CA ASP A 29 0.65 -10.72 -4.22
C ASP A 29 1.28 -9.34 -4.00
N LEU A 30 1.38 -8.57 -5.08
CA LEU A 30 1.78 -7.17 -4.99
C LEU A 30 0.57 -6.37 -4.51
N LEU A 31 0.61 -5.85 -3.29
CA LEU A 31 -0.53 -5.10 -2.76
C LEU A 31 -0.69 -3.74 -3.46
N TYR A 32 0.43 -3.04 -3.67
CA TYR A 32 0.46 -1.68 -4.19
C TYR A 32 0.94 -1.56 -5.62
N GLY A 33 0.26 -0.70 -6.37
CA GLY A 33 0.63 -0.20 -7.68
C GLY A 33 0.59 1.32 -7.67
N THR A 34 0.80 1.95 -8.81
CA THR A 34 0.75 3.40 -8.93
C THR A 34 0.24 3.85 -10.30
N LEU A 35 -0.51 4.94 -10.32
CA LEU A 35 -0.85 5.68 -11.53
C LEU A 35 -0.01 6.95 -11.69
N VAL A 36 0.78 7.31 -10.67
CA VAL A 36 1.65 8.49 -10.67
C VAL A 36 2.70 8.38 -11.75
N GLY A 37 2.81 9.44 -12.57
CA GLY A 37 3.78 9.54 -13.65
C GLY A 37 3.56 8.54 -14.79
N MET A 38 2.42 7.85 -14.88
CA MET A 38 2.19 6.83 -15.92
C MET A 38 1.94 7.44 -17.31
N ASP A 39 1.62 8.73 -17.40
CA ASP A 39 1.50 9.48 -18.64
C ASP A 39 2.83 10.08 -19.13
N GLU A 40 3.86 10.09 -18.29
CA GLU A 40 5.19 10.63 -18.61
C GLU A 40 5.89 9.85 -19.74
N GLU A 41 6.85 10.51 -20.41
CA GLU A 41 7.68 9.90 -21.43
C GLU A 41 8.64 8.87 -20.80
N ILE A 42 8.74 7.70 -21.44
CA ILE A 42 9.65 6.65 -21.00
C ILE A 42 11.08 7.10 -21.29
N SER A 43 11.88 7.25 -20.24
CA SER A 43 13.32 7.51 -20.35
C SER A 43 14.05 7.26 -19.04
N GLY A 44 15.28 6.76 -19.12
CA GLY A 44 16.16 6.61 -17.96
C GLY A 44 15.57 5.67 -16.92
N THR A 45 15.15 6.20 -15.77
CA THR A 45 14.51 5.46 -14.67
C THR A 45 13.04 5.82 -14.49
N SER A 46 12.40 6.44 -15.50
CA SER A 46 10.99 6.83 -15.48
C SER A 46 10.10 5.66 -15.05
N HIS A 47 8.99 5.97 -14.37
CA HIS A 47 8.02 4.97 -13.89
C HIS A 47 8.54 4.00 -12.83
N MET A 48 9.75 4.22 -12.29
CA MET A 48 10.25 3.52 -11.11
C MET A 48 10.54 4.53 -9.99
N GLN A 49 10.32 4.11 -8.74
CA GLN A 49 10.61 4.94 -7.57
C GLN A 49 12.01 4.63 -7.03
N GLU A 50 12.88 5.64 -6.97
CA GLU A 50 14.19 5.49 -6.35
C GLU A 50 14.06 5.27 -4.84
N ILE A 51 14.83 4.34 -4.30
CA ILE A 51 14.97 4.10 -2.87
C ILE A 51 16.45 3.93 -2.48
N THR A 52 16.72 4.15 -1.20
CA THR A 52 18.01 3.94 -0.53
C THR A 52 18.07 2.58 0.16
N TYR A 53 19.26 2.13 0.55
CA TYR A 53 19.37 0.87 1.31
C TYR A 53 18.62 0.86 2.66
N PRO A 54 18.60 1.95 3.45
CA PRO A 54 17.76 2.03 4.66
C PRO A 54 16.26 1.87 4.37
N GLU A 55 15.74 2.46 3.30
CA GLU A 55 14.34 2.29 2.90
C GLU A 55 14.06 0.86 2.46
N LEU A 56 14.94 0.27 1.66
CA LEU A 56 14.88 -1.16 1.30
C LEU A 56 14.85 -2.04 2.56
N SER A 57 15.71 -1.76 3.54
CA SER A 57 15.76 -2.49 4.81
C SER A 57 14.45 -2.35 5.59
N SER A 58 13.78 -1.19 5.53
CA SER A 58 12.45 -1.00 6.13
C SER A 58 11.41 -1.88 5.46
N PHE A 59 11.40 -1.95 4.11
CA PHE A 59 10.44 -2.77 3.39
C PHE A 59 10.58 -4.26 3.72
N ILE A 60 11.82 -4.72 3.90
CA ILE A 60 12.11 -6.09 4.34
C ILE A 60 11.61 -6.33 5.77
N ALA A 61 11.90 -5.40 6.69
CA ALA A 61 11.49 -5.52 8.09
C ALA A 61 9.96 -5.45 8.30
N GLU A 62 9.27 -4.71 7.44
CA GLU A 62 7.81 -4.58 7.38
C GLU A 62 7.15 -5.74 6.62
N GLU A 63 7.92 -6.74 6.17
CA GLU A 63 7.43 -7.90 5.43
C GLU A 63 6.58 -7.50 4.21
N ARG A 64 7.04 -6.50 3.46
CA ARG A 64 6.34 -6.03 2.24
C ARG A 64 6.64 -6.92 1.04
N SER A 65 5.66 -7.08 0.15
CA SER A 65 5.84 -7.68 -1.17
C SER A 65 5.99 -6.58 -2.23
N PHE A 66 7.07 -6.63 -3.03
CA PHE A 66 7.43 -5.56 -3.97
C PHE A 66 8.34 -6.05 -5.10
N VAL A 67 8.45 -5.24 -6.16
CA VAL A 67 9.40 -5.45 -7.25
C VAL A 67 10.54 -4.45 -7.11
N LEU A 68 11.78 -4.94 -7.19
CA LEU A 68 13.00 -4.13 -7.07
C LEU A 68 13.87 -4.30 -8.31
N VAL A 69 14.40 -3.20 -8.84
CA VAL A 69 15.45 -3.20 -9.86
C VAL A 69 16.72 -2.64 -9.26
N VAL A 70 17.80 -3.43 -9.28
CA VAL A 70 19.13 -2.96 -8.93
C VAL A 70 19.88 -2.62 -10.22
N HIS A 71 20.34 -1.38 -10.36
CA HIS A 71 21.14 -0.94 -11.50
C HIS A 71 22.16 0.12 -11.09
N SER A 72 23.16 0.40 -11.92
CA SER A 72 24.18 1.41 -11.58
C SER A 72 23.88 2.77 -12.20
N LYS A 73 23.90 3.84 -11.39
CA LYS A 73 23.84 5.23 -11.91
C LYS A 73 25.03 5.61 -12.78
N LEU A 74 26.18 4.96 -12.57
CA LEU A 74 27.45 5.31 -13.22
C LEU A 74 27.62 4.65 -14.60
N SER A 75 26.82 3.64 -14.90
CA SER A 75 26.99 2.77 -16.07
C SER A 75 25.72 2.67 -16.89
N PHE A 76 25.22 3.81 -17.40
CA PHE A 76 24.19 3.82 -18.44
C PHE A 76 24.78 3.30 -19.75
N CYS A 77 24.71 1.98 -19.95
CA CYS A 77 24.97 1.35 -21.23
C CYS A 77 23.71 1.44 -22.10
N SER A 78 23.86 1.42 -23.42
CA SER A 78 22.70 1.39 -24.33
C SER A 78 21.81 0.19 -24.05
N CYS A 79 22.39 -0.93 -23.59
CA CYS A 79 21.64 -2.14 -23.30
C CYS A 79 20.65 -1.98 -22.14
N TYR A 80 20.96 -1.15 -21.13
CA TYR A 80 19.99 -0.80 -20.09
C TYR A 80 18.84 0.00 -20.69
N ALA A 81 19.15 1.03 -21.48
CA ALA A 81 18.13 1.86 -22.11
C ALA A 81 17.21 1.03 -23.01
N ASP A 82 17.77 0.13 -23.82
CA ASP A 82 17.00 -0.76 -24.69
C ASP A 82 16.07 -1.67 -23.86
N TRP A 83 16.58 -2.33 -22.81
CA TRP A 83 15.74 -3.19 -21.96
C TRP A 83 14.69 -2.39 -21.18
N HIS A 84 15.07 -1.28 -20.58
CA HIS A 84 14.16 -0.44 -19.80
C HIS A 84 13.07 0.15 -20.70
N ASP A 85 13.47 0.86 -21.76
CA ASP A 85 12.57 1.66 -22.57
C ASP A 85 11.67 0.79 -23.45
N ASP A 86 12.20 -0.32 -23.99
CA ASP A 86 11.44 -1.19 -24.88
C ASP A 86 10.74 -2.35 -24.17
N VAL A 87 11.14 -2.75 -22.96
CA VAL A 87 10.59 -3.95 -22.30
C VAL A 87 10.00 -3.65 -20.93
N LEU A 88 10.80 -3.19 -19.97
CA LEU A 88 10.38 -3.04 -18.57
C LEU A 88 9.34 -1.91 -18.39
N ALA A 89 9.67 -0.68 -18.78
CA ALA A 89 8.80 0.48 -18.57
C ALA A 89 7.43 0.35 -19.27
N PRO A 90 7.32 -0.14 -20.52
CA PRO A 90 6.02 -0.43 -21.12
C PRO A 90 5.19 -1.44 -20.33
N TYR A 91 5.84 -2.46 -19.73
CA TYR A 91 5.16 -3.43 -18.89
C TYR A 91 4.68 -2.81 -17.58
N ILE A 92 5.52 -1.98 -16.91
CA ILE A 92 5.14 -1.21 -15.72
C ILE A 92 3.90 -0.38 -15.99
N LYS A 93 3.90 0.42 -17.07
CA LYS A 93 2.77 1.30 -17.43
C LYS A 93 1.49 0.55 -17.72
N SER A 94 1.57 -0.55 -18.46
CA SER A 94 0.38 -1.33 -18.85
C SER A 94 -0.28 -2.06 -17.70
N HIS A 95 0.43 -2.27 -16.59
CA HIS A 95 -0.05 -2.98 -15.41
C HIS A 95 -0.04 -2.12 -14.13
N SER A 96 0.19 -0.81 -14.26
CA SER A 96 0.23 0.15 -13.16
C SER A 96 1.11 -0.30 -11.98
N LEU A 97 2.26 -0.91 -12.28
CA LEU A 97 3.12 -1.49 -11.25
C LEU A 97 3.89 -0.43 -10.49
N LEU A 98 3.99 -0.59 -9.18
CA LEU A 98 4.94 0.14 -8.37
C LEU A 98 6.25 -0.65 -8.33
N VAL A 99 7.22 -0.20 -9.14
CA VAL A 99 8.55 -0.79 -9.18
C VAL A 99 9.52 0.15 -8.52
N TYR A 100 10.28 -0.36 -7.56
CA TYR A 100 11.35 0.39 -6.92
C TYR A 100 12.66 0.14 -7.63
N TRP A 101 13.57 1.11 -7.59
CA TRP A 101 14.94 0.90 -8.01
C TRP A 101 15.93 1.46 -7.01
N ILE A 102 17.11 0.85 -6.97
CA ILE A 102 18.19 1.21 -6.06
C ILE A 102 19.52 1.16 -6.82
N ASP A 103 20.41 2.11 -6.53
CA ASP A 103 21.75 2.12 -7.12
C ASP A 103 22.55 0.92 -6.59
N TYR A 104 23.22 0.18 -7.47
CA TYR A 104 24.12 -0.92 -7.11
C TYR A 104 25.12 -0.51 -6.01
N ALA A 105 25.60 0.74 -6.04
CA ALA A 105 26.55 1.26 -5.06
C ALA A 105 26.01 1.29 -3.61
N GLU A 106 24.70 1.32 -3.42
CA GLU A 106 24.07 1.29 -2.09
C GLU A 106 24.30 -0.05 -1.34
N PHE A 107 24.69 -1.10 -2.05
CA PHE A 107 25.01 -2.40 -1.47
C PHE A 107 26.47 -2.54 -0.99
N ASP A 108 27.33 -1.52 -1.16
CA ASP A 108 28.73 -1.60 -0.69
C ASP A 108 28.81 -1.71 0.84
N GLY A 109 29.32 -2.84 1.31
CA GLY A 109 29.41 -3.16 2.74
C GLY A 109 28.07 -3.57 3.40
N GLN A 110 27.02 -3.82 2.62
CA GLN A 110 25.70 -4.24 3.09
C GLN A 110 25.38 -5.71 2.74
N ASP A 111 24.24 -6.22 3.21
CA ASP A 111 23.70 -7.53 2.83
C ASP A 111 23.09 -7.46 1.42
N ASP A 112 23.30 -8.48 0.60
CA ASP A 112 22.72 -8.56 -0.75
C ASP A 112 21.28 -9.06 -0.75
N LEU A 113 20.76 -9.48 0.41
CA LEU A 113 19.40 -9.99 0.60
C LEU A 113 19.08 -11.20 -0.31
N GLY A 114 20.12 -11.94 -0.72
CA GLY A 114 20.04 -13.06 -1.65
C GLY A 114 20.00 -12.68 -3.14
N LEU A 115 20.08 -11.39 -3.48
CA LEU A 115 20.15 -10.90 -4.86
C LEU A 115 21.49 -11.28 -5.49
N LYS A 116 21.45 -11.70 -6.76
CA LYS A 116 22.65 -11.96 -7.56
C LYS A 116 23.11 -10.69 -8.25
N LEU A 117 23.75 -9.82 -7.49
CA LEU A 117 24.17 -8.52 -7.98
C LEU A 117 25.37 -8.64 -8.94
N ILE A 118 25.27 -7.96 -10.08
CA ILE A 118 26.33 -7.92 -11.10
C ILE A 118 26.59 -6.45 -11.44
N SER A 119 27.80 -5.96 -11.18
CA SER A 119 28.12 -4.52 -11.21
C SER A 119 27.84 -3.77 -12.54
N ASN A 120 27.64 -4.50 -13.63
CA ASN A 120 27.43 -3.95 -14.98
C ASN A 120 26.11 -4.44 -15.62
N HIS A 121 25.24 -5.07 -14.84
CA HIS A 121 23.99 -5.63 -15.32
C HIS A 121 22.88 -5.41 -14.30
N GLU A 122 21.67 -5.25 -14.81
CA GLU A 122 20.50 -5.03 -14.01
C GLU A 122 19.98 -6.35 -13.44
N THR A 123 19.53 -6.29 -12.19
CA THR A 123 18.87 -7.40 -11.51
C THR A 123 17.48 -6.97 -11.11
N LEU A 124 16.45 -7.66 -11.62
CA LEU A 124 15.08 -7.53 -11.14
C LEU A 124 14.81 -8.61 -10.11
N GLY A 125 14.40 -8.20 -8.90
CA GLY A 125 13.94 -9.07 -7.83
C GLY A 125 12.44 -8.88 -7.55
N ILE A 126 11.74 -9.97 -7.25
CA ILE A 126 10.39 -9.96 -6.71
C ILE A 126 10.50 -10.47 -5.28
N PHE A 127 10.14 -9.61 -4.33
CA PHE A 127 10.11 -9.91 -2.90
C PHE A 127 8.69 -10.26 -2.50
N ASP A 128 8.55 -11.32 -1.71
CA ASP A 128 7.33 -11.78 -1.09
C ASP A 128 7.51 -11.76 0.42
N GLU A 129 6.70 -10.96 1.11
CA GLU A 129 6.75 -10.79 2.56
C GLU A 129 8.18 -10.54 3.08
N GLY A 130 8.88 -9.58 2.45
CA GLY A 130 10.25 -9.21 2.78
C GLY A 130 11.32 -10.23 2.37
N LYS A 131 10.98 -11.28 1.61
CA LYS A 131 11.93 -12.33 1.21
C LYS A 131 12.03 -12.42 -0.30
N LEU A 132 13.23 -12.59 -0.83
CA LEU A 132 13.42 -12.75 -2.27
C LEU A 132 12.77 -14.06 -2.76
N ALA A 133 11.70 -13.94 -3.53
CA ALA A 133 10.97 -15.07 -4.11
C ALA A 133 11.50 -15.42 -5.51
N TYR A 134 11.68 -14.41 -6.35
CA TYR A 134 12.14 -14.57 -7.73
C TYR A 134 13.16 -13.51 -8.10
N GLN A 135 14.07 -13.83 -8.99
CA GLN A 135 14.96 -12.84 -9.58
C GLN A 135 15.35 -13.22 -11.01
N LYS A 136 15.71 -12.20 -11.79
CA LYS A 136 16.32 -12.37 -13.10
C LYS A 136 17.21 -11.18 -13.41
N ASP A 137 18.34 -11.46 -14.02
CA ASP A 137 19.27 -10.45 -14.49
C ASP A 137 19.20 -10.30 -16.02
N ASN A 138 19.80 -9.23 -16.54
CA ASN A 138 19.95 -9.02 -17.96
C ASN A 138 21.38 -9.32 -18.47
N SER A 139 22.18 -10.16 -17.79
CA SER A 139 23.56 -10.44 -18.23
C SER A 139 23.64 -11.04 -19.63
N ASP A 140 22.62 -11.80 -20.04
CA ASP A 140 22.42 -12.25 -21.42
C ASP A 140 21.51 -11.28 -22.19
N GLN A 141 22.15 -10.30 -22.83
CA GLN A 141 21.50 -9.21 -23.57
C GLN A 141 20.78 -9.67 -24.84
N ASP A 142 21.08 -10.87 -25.33
CA ASP A 142 20.40 -11.46 -26.49
C ASP A 142 19.21 -12.34 -26.08
N SER A 143 18.98 -12.53 -24.77
CA SER A 143 17.89 -13.40 -24.30
C SER A 143 16.51 -12.80 -24.60
N ASP A 144 15.53 -13.66 -24.84
CA ASP A 144 14.14 -13.24 -25.11
C ASP A 144 13.58 -12.39 -23.95
N TRP A 145 14.01 -12.63 -22.72
CA TRP A 145 13.61 -11.86 -21.55
C TRP A 145 14.01 -10.38 -21.64
N VAL A 146 15.16 -10.10 -22.24
CA VAL A 146 15.72 -8.74 -22.38
C VAL A 146 15.18 -8.06 -23.62
N THR A 147 14.93 -8.82 -24.70
CA THR A 147 14.63 -8.27 -26.02
C THR A 147 13.15 -8.37 -26.43
N SER A 148 12.33 -9.11 -25.68
CA SER A 148 10.92 -9.36 -26.03
C SER A 148 9.96 -8.98 -24.90
N ARG A 149 9.07 -8.02 -25.19
CA ARG A 149 7.94 -7.65 -24.32
C ARG A 149 7.09 -8.84 -23.91
N SER A 150 6.83 -9.78 -24.83
CA SER A 150 5.96 -10.92 -24.55
C SER A 150 6.62 -11.94 -23.63
N ALA A 151 7.92 -12.20 -23.81
CA ALA A 151 8.65 -13.13 -22.94
C ALA A 151 8.88 -12.53 -21.55
N PHE A 152 9.05 -11.20 -21.47
CA PHE A 152 9.07 -10.47 -20.21
C PHE A 152 7.72 -10.57 -19.49
N ALA A 153 6.63 -10.21 -20.18
CA ALA A 153 5.27 -10.31 -19.63
C ALA A 153 4.97 -11.73 -19.16
N GLU A 154 5.20 -12.76 -19.98
CA GLU A 154 4.95 -14.15 -19.60
C GLU A 154 5.68 -14.56 -18.31
N TRP A 155 6.92 -14.09 -18.10
CA TRP A 155 7.67 -14.40 -16.89
C TRP A 155 7.17 -13.62 -15.67
N MET A 156 6.76 -12.36 -15.82
CA MET A 156 6.18 -11.58 -14.73
C MET A 156 4.77 -12.09 -14.37
N ASP A 157 3.90 -12.27 -15.36
CA ASP A 157 2.50 -12.73 -15.22
C ASP A 157 2.41 -14.10 -14.55
N ALA A 158 3.42 -14.95 -14.75
CA ALA A 158 3.52 -16.24 -14.09
C ALA A 158 3.88 -16.15 -12.59
N ARG A 159 4.35 -15.01 -12.09
CA ARG A 159 4.97 -14.85 -10.77
C ARG A 159 4.32 -13.82 -9.89
N ILE A 160 3.49 -12.93 -10.44
CA ILE A 160 2.81 -11.89 -9.66
C ILE A 160 1.30 -11.97 -9.84
N ASN A 161 0.60 -11.56 -8.80
CA ASN A 161 -0.74 -11.02 -8.93
C ASN A 161 -0.62 -9.49 -8.98
N TYR A 162 -1.39 -8.86 -9.87
CA TYR A 162 -1.31 -7.42 -10.07
C TYR A 162 -1.91 -6.67 -8.89
N PRO A 163 -1.37 -5.48 -8.57
CA PRO A 163 -1.87 -4.69 -7.48
C PRO A 163 -3.27 -4.16 -7.73
N LYS A 164 -4.03 -4.10 -6.65
CA LYS A 164 -5.39 -3.54 -6.61
C LYS A 164 -5.48 -2.25 -5.82
N MET A 165 -4.45 -1.93 -5.04
CA MET A 165 -4.34 -0.65 -4.36
C MET A 165 -3.43 0.26 -5.19
N LEU A 166 -4.00 1.27 -5.85
CA LEU A 166 -3.27 2.09 -6.83
C LEU A 166 -3.06 3.51 -6.30
N HIS A 167 -1.80 3.90 -6.13
CA HIS A 167 -1.46 5.24 -5.68
C HIS A 167 -1.85 6.32 -6.70
N LEU A 168 -2.44 7.40 -6.17
CA LEU A 168 -2.70 8.65 -6.88
C LEU A 168 -1.89 9.77 -6.22
N ASP A 169 -1.40 10.68 -7.05
CA ASP A 169 -0.98 11.99 -6.57
C ASP A 169 -2.19 12.93 -6.48
N LYS A 170 -1.94 14.17 -6.03
CA LYS A 170 -3.01 15.16 -5.93
C LYS A 170 -3.65 15.49 -7.28
N GLU A 171 -2.88 15.60 -8.36
CA GLU A 171 -3.41 15.96 -9.67
C GLU A 171 -4.34 14.87 -10.21
N LEU A 172 -3.95 13.61 -10.08
CA LEU A 172 -4.78 12.46 -10.43
C LEU A 172 -6.02 12.37 -9.55
N LEU A 173 -5.93 12.66 -8.25
CA LEU A 173 -7.09 12.73 -7.37
C LEU A 173 -8.08 13.80 -7.85
N ASP A 174 -7.61 15.00 -8.17
CA ASP A 174 -8.45 16.11 -8.67
C ASP A 174 -9.12 15.73 -10.00
N TYR A 175 -8.39 15.01 -10.85
CA TYR A 175 -8.92 14.46 -12.08
C TYR A 175 -10.03 13.43 -11.81
N GLN A 176 -9.82 12.47 -10.90
CA GLN A 176 -10.83 11.46 -10.58
C GLN A 176 -12.13 12.10 -10.08
N LEU A 177 -12.03 13.03 -9.13
CA LEU A 177 -13.18 13.76 -8.58
C LEU A 177 -13.95 14.57 -9.63
N SER A 178 -13.25 15.13 -10.62
CA SER A 178 -13.88 15.92 -11.69
C SER A 178 -14.36 15.08 -12.88
N SER A 179 -13.98 13.80 -12.96
CA SER A 179 -14.30 12.92 -14.09
C SER A 179 -15.78 12.52 -14.17
N GLY A 180 -16.49 12.54 -13.03
CA GLY A 180 -17.86 12.00 -12.91
C GLY A 180 -17.93 10.47 -12.97
N SER A 181 -16.79 9.80 -12.80
CA SER A 181 -16.72 8.33 -12.67
C SER A 181 -16.92 7.93 -11.22
N GLU A 182 -17.49 6.75 -11.01
CA GLU A 182 -17.55 6.12 -9.70
C GLU A 182 -16.18 5.54 -9.34
N PHE A 183 -15.73 5.74 -8.10
CA PHE A 183 -14.48 5.16 -7.61
C PHE A 183 -14.40 5.10 -6.07
N THR A 184 -13.52 4.24 -5.56
CA THR A 184 -13.23 4.13 -4.13
C THR A 184 -11.82 4.60 -3.84
N LEU A 185 -11.67 5.33 -2.75
CA LEU A 185 -10.45 6.01 -2.35
C LEU A 185 -10.13 5.76 -0.88
N LEU A 186 -8.90 5.31 -0.61
CA LEU A 186 -8.29 5.26 0.70
C LEU A 186 -7.38 6.48 0.88
N TYR A 187 -7.67 7.31 1.87
CA TYR A 187 -6.72 8.28 2.41
C TYR A 187 -5.90 7.62 3.51
N THR A 188 -4.57 7.62 3.33
CA THR A 188 -3.60 7.03 4.24
C THR A 188 -2.49 8.03 4.57
N LEU A 189 -1.55 7.63 5.42
CA LEU A 189 -0.36 8.40 5.75
C LEU A 189 0.81 7.43 5.97
N SER A 190 1.88 7.53 5.20
CA SER A 190 3.06 6.70 5.45
C SER A 190 3.59 6.90 6.88
N GLY A 191 3.93 5.79 7.54
CA GLY A 191 4.35 5.76 8.94
C GLY A 191 3.22 5.85 9.97
N CYS A 192 1.95 5.96 9.54
CA CYS A 192 0.77 5.87 10.40
C CYS A 192 0.50 4.41 10.80
N PRO A 193 0.66 4.03 12.08
CA PRO A 193 0.51 2.63 12.48
C PRO A 193 -0.90 2.06 12.30
N ASP A 194 -1.94 2.90 12.49
CA ASP A 194 -3.34 2.51 12.30
C ASP A 194 -3.63 2.24 10.82
N CYS A 195 -3.01 3.03 9.94
CA CYS A 195 -3.09 2.88 8.49
C CYS A 195 -2.39 1.58 8.05
N THR A 196 -1.15 1.35 8.50
CA THR A 196 -0.43 0.09 8.23
C THR A 196 -1.20 -1.13 8.73
N TYR A 197 -1.87 -1.05 9.88
CA TYR A 197 -2.66 -2.16 10.42
C TYR A 197 -3.83 -2.50 9.50
N LEU A 198 -4.64 -1.50 9.11
CA LEU A 198 -5.75 -1.69 8.17
C LEU A 198 -5.28 -2.32 6.85
N GLU A 199 -4.20 -1.80 6.28
CA GLU A 199 -3.65 -2.22 4.98
C GLU A 199 -3.13 -3.66 5.00
N THR A 200 -2.39 -4.03 6.04
CA THR A 200 -1.77 -5.36 6.16
C THR A 200 -2.71 -6.44 6.67
N HIS A 201 -3.88 -6.07 7.21
CA HIS A 201 -4.91 -6.98 7.69
C HIS A 201 -6.13 -6.93 6.78
N ALA A 202 -7.15 -6.13 7.12
CA ALA A 202 -8.44 -6.14 6.45
C ALA A 202 -8.35 -5.98 4.93
N LEU A 203 -7.55 -5.03 4.43
CA LEU A 203 -7.46 -4.76 2.98
C LEU A 203 -6.71 -5.89 2.25
N LYS A 204 -5.54 -6.30 2.75
CA LYS A 204 -4.77 -7.42 2.17
C LYS A 204 -5.64 -8.67 2.10
N GLU A 205 -6.26 -9.08 3.20
CA GLU A 205 -7.11 -10.28 3.24
C GLU A 205 -8.28 -10.17 2.25
N TRP A 206 -8.96 -9.03 2.20
CA TRP A 206 -10.10 -8.85 1.31
C TRP A 206 -9.72 -8.93 -0.16
N PHE A 207 -8.60 -8.33 -0.58
CA PHE A 207 -8.15 -8.40 -1.98
C PHE A 207 -7.64 -9.79 -2.38
N LEU A 208 -7.06 -10.55 -1.45
CA LEU A 208 -6.71 -11.95 -1.68
C LEU A 208 -7.95 -12.81 -1.94
N ASP A 209 -9.03 -12.55 -1.20
CA ASP A 209 -10.31 -13.25 -1.37
C ASP A 209 -11.12 -12.74 -2.58
N ASN A 210 -10.82 -11.55 -3.10
CA ASN A 210 -11.53 -10.90 -4.21
C ASN A 210 -10.58 -10.45 -5.34
N PRO A 211 -9.88 -11.38 -6.03
CA PRO A 211 -8.87 -11.04 -7.04
C PRO A 211 -9.43 -10.30 -8.26
N ASP A 212 -10.73 -10.44 -8.54
CA ASP A 212 -11.42 -9.78 -9.65
C ASP A 212 -12.00 -8.40 -9.29
N ALA A 213 -11.82 -7.94 -8.06
CA ALA A 213 -12.32 -6.64 -7.61
C ALA A 213 -11.76 -5.48 -8.44
N SER A 214 -12.55 -4.40 -8.50
CA SER A 214 -12.11 -3.11 -9.01
C SER A 214 -11.01 -2.52 -8.10
N PRO A 215 -10.13 -1.66 -8.63
CA PRO A 215 -9.06 -1.06 -7.83
C PRO A 215 -9.59 -0.18 -6.70
N LEU A 216 -8.89 -0.17 -5.57
CA LEU A 216 -8.97 0.86 -4.55
C LEU A 216 -7.88 1.89 -4.83
N TYR A 217 -8.26 3.14 -5.09
CA TYR A 217 -7.28 4.21 -5.22
C TYR A 217 -6.73 4.58 -3.85
N VAL A 218 -5.45 4.93 -3.77
CA VAL A 218 -4.77 5.26 -2.51
C VAL A 218 -4.11 6.62 -2.62
N VAL A 219 -4.41 7.50 -1.67
CA VAL A 219 -3.76 8.80 -1.51
C VAL A 219 -3.00 8.79 -0.19
N ASP A 220 -1.68 8.73 -0.27
CA ASP A 220 -0.84 9.09 0.87
C ASP A 220 -0.92 10.60 1.03
N THR A 221 -1.39 11.04 2.20
CA THR A 221 -1.57 12.46 2.48
C THR A 221 -0.25 13.20 2.71
N ALA A 222 0.87 12.51 2.97
CA ALA A 222 2.22 13.08 3.07
C ALA A 222 2.84 13.40 1.69
N GLN A 223 2.11 14.09 0.84
CA GLN A 223 2.58 14.53 -0.47
C GLN A 223 2.46 16.03 -0.70
N LYS A 224 3.20 16.52 -1.70
CA LYS A 224 3.20 17.90 -2.14
C LYS A 224 1.79 18.34 -2.52
N GLY A 225 1.38 19.52 -2.05
CA GLY A 225 0.06 20.08 -2.31
C GLY A 225 -1.07 19.49 -1.45
N ILE A 226 -0.78 18.52 -0.58
CA ILE A 226 -1.70 17.99 0.44
C ILE A 226 -1.19 18.39 1.83
N ARG A 227 -0.38 17.56 2.52
CA ARG A 227 0.21 17.91 3.81
C ARG A 227 1.57 18.60 3.69
N LEU A 228 2.26 18.44 2.56
CA LEU A 228 3.57 19.03 2.33
C LEU A 228 3.47 20.26 1.43
N TYR A 229 4.04 21.36 1.87
CA TYR A 229 4.16 22.61 1.12
C TYR A 229 5.59 22.72 0.56
N GLU A 230 5.73 23.04 -0.72
CA GLU A 230 7.04 23.32 -1.30
C GLU A 230 7.37 24.81 -1.12
N ASN A 231 8.45 25.13 -0.42
CA ASN A 231 8.89 26.50 -0.22
C ASN A 231 9.64 27.06 -1.45
N GLU A 232 10.08 28.32 -1.37
CA GLU A 232 10.78 29.00 -2.49
C GLU A 232 12.13 28.34 -2.85
N ASP A 233 12.73 27.58 -1.91
CA ASP A 233 13.97 26.85 -2.09
C ASP A 233 13.75 25.43 -2.64
N GLY A 234 12.49 25.02 -2.83
CA GLY A 234 12.13 23.68 -3.32
C GLY A 234 12.09 22.60 -2.23
N GLU A 235 12.14 22.97 -0.95
CA GLU A 235 12.05 22.04 0.17
C GLU A 235 10.59 21.74 0.52
N LEU A 236 10.29 20.48 0.83
CA LEU A 236 8.97 20.04 1.28
C LEU A 236 8.85 20.19 2.80
N ILE A 237 7.94 21.06 3.23
CA ILE A 237 7.70 21.44 4.62
C ILE A 237 6.36 20.87 5.09
N ALA A 238 6.35 20.26 6.28
CA ALA A 238 5.13 19.77 6.93
C ALA A 238 4.44 20.89 7.73
N GLY A 239 3.12 20.79 7.89
CA GLY A 239 2.33 21.76 8.64
C GLY A 239 2.53 21.72 10.15
N SER A 240 2.50 22.89 10.79
CA SER A 240 2.42 23.04 12.25
C SER A 240 1.48 24.19 12.62
N ASP A 241 0.66 23.99 13.66
CA ASP A 241 -0.24 24.99 14.26
C ASP A 241 0.34 25.67 15.50
N GLU A 242 1.58 25.34 15.88
CA GLU A 242 2.27 25.94 17.02
C GLU A 242 2.52 27.45 16.82
N ASP A 243 2.49 28.21 17.92
CA ASP A 243 2.65 29.67 17.89
C ASP A 243 4.00 30.09 17.26
N ASP A 244 5.05 29.31 17.50
CA ASP A 244 6.42 29.53 17.02
C ASP A 244 6.74 28.88 15.67
N ALA A 245 5.76 28.24 15.03
CA ALA A 245 5.93 27.70 13.68
C ALA A 245 6.29 28.81 12.68
N SER A 246 7.19 28.45 11.75
CA SER A 246 7.62 29.28 10.64
C SER A 246 6.47 29.62 9.70
N GLU A 247 6.67 30.63 8.84
CA GLU A 247 5.64 31.01 7.87
C GLU A 247 5.29 29.87 6.90
N ASP A 248 6.27 29.05 6.50
CA ASP A 248 6.03 27.93 5.58
C ASP A 248 5.33 26.75 6.27
N GLU A 249 5.65 26.47 7.54
CA GLU A 249 4.90 25.47 8.34
C GLU A 249 3.43 25.89 8.53
N LYS A 250 3.17 27.19 8.73
CA LYS A 250 1.79 27.71 8.84
C LYS A 250 1.05 27.60 7.50
N LYS A 251 1.69 27.90 6.36
CA LYS A 251 1.10 27.67 5.03
C LYS A 251 0.80 26.20 4.77
N ALA A 252 1.71 25.30 5.14
CA ALA A 252 1.51 23.86 5.02
C ALA A 252 0.31 23.39 5.87
N TYR A 253 0.16 23.93 7.09
CA TYR A 253 -0.99 23.64 7.93
C TYR A 253 -2.30 24.15 7.31
N GLU A 254 -2.35 25.41 6.85
CA GLU A 254 -3.52 25.99 6.18
C GLU A 254 -3.91 25.19 4.92
N GLN A 255 -2.93 24.76 4.11
CA GLN A 255 -3.13 23.90 2.96
C GLN A 255 -3.79 22.56 3.36
N TRP A 256 -3.31 21.94 4.43
CA TRP A 256 -3.89 20.69 4.93
C TRP A 256 -5.31 20.87 5.44
N ILE A 257 -5.61 21.96 6.17
CA ILE A 257 -6.97 22.26 6.62
C ILE A 257 -7.91 22.47 5.42
N ALA A 258 -7.47 23.22 4.40
CA ALA A 258 -8.24 23.43 3.18
C ALA A 258 -8.50 22.10 2.46
N PHE A 259 -7.47 21.26 2.30
CA PHE A 259 -7.63 19.92 1.73
C PHE A 259 -8.65 19.09 2.50
N LYS A 260 -8.59 19.05 3.83
CA LYS A 260 -9.58 18.26 4.59
C LYS A 260 -11.02 18.75 4.41
N ALA A 261 -11.21 20.04 4.25
CA ALA A 261 -12.53 20.62 3.98
C ALA A 261 -13.01 20.32 2.56
N ASP A 262 -12.15 20.51 1.56
CA ASP A 262 -12.49 20.37 0.14
C ASP A 262 -12.75 18.91 -0.26
N TYR A 263 -12.11 17.95 0.43
CA TYR A 263 -12.16 16.52 0.11
C TYR A 263 -13.00 15.70 1.12
N GLY A 264 -13.81 16.39 1.95
CA GLY A 264 -14.78 15.74 2.84
C GLY A 264 -14.20 14.98 4.03
N LEU A 265 -12.92 15.18 4.37
CA LEU A 265 -12.27 14.49 5.50
C LEU A 265 -12.63 15.09 6.87
N SER A 266 -12.90 16.39 6.96
CA SER A 266 -13.25 17.07 8.21
C SER A 266 -14.75 16.94 8.52
N ALA A 267 -15.15 16.84 9.80
CA ALA A 267 -16.56 16.92 10.19
C ALA A 267 -17.12 18.36 10.12
N SER A 268 -16.26 19.37 9.97
CA SER A 268 -16.66 20.77 9.83
C SER A 268 -17.26 21.11 8.47
N SER A 269 -17.08 20.26 7.45
CA SER A 269 -17.91 20.28 6.25
C SER A 269 -19.23 19.60 6.61
N ILE A 270 -20.19 20.39 7.08
CA ILE A 270 -21.47 19.99 7.69
C ILE A 270 -22.32 19.02 6.83
N GLU A 271 -21.95 18.77 5.57
CA GLU A 271 -22.62 17.89 4.61
C GLU A 271 -21.77 16.68 4.16
N GLN A 272 -20.62 16.41 4.81
CA GLN A 272 -19.65 15.40 4.37
C GLN A 272 -19.41 14.34 5.47
N PRO A 273 -19.02 13.11 5.09
CA PRO A 273 -18.85 12.00 6.02
C PRO A 273 -17.64 12.09 6.94
N GLY A 274 -16.86 13.17 6.88
CA GLY A 274 -15.64 13.40 7.65
C GLY A 274 -15.78 13.27 9.17
N TYR A 275 -14.64 13.21 9.86
CA TYR A 275 -14.56 12.92 11.29
C TYR A 275 -13.64 13.91 12.01
N GLY A 276 -14.08 14.47 13.15
CA GLY A 276 -13.37 15.51 13.91
C GLY A 276 -12.74 16.57 13.00
N GLU A 277 -11.43 16.73 13.08
CA GLU A 277 -10.69 17.64 12.19
C GLU A 277 -10.28 17.01 10.86
N GLY A 278 -10.42 15.71 10.69
CA GLY A 278 -10.08 14.89 9.53
C GLY A 278 -8.90 13.95 9.78
N PHE A 279 -9.13 12.66 9.52
CA PHE A 279 -8.28 11.57 9.97
C PHE A 279 -7.94 10.58 8.83
N VAL A 280 -6.96 9.73 9.13
CA VAL A 280 -6.53 8.59 8.31
C VAL A 280 -6.33 7.40 9.26
N PRO A 281 -6.58 6.15 8.83
CA PRO A 281 -7.06 5.78 7.50
C PRO A 281 -8.56 6.03 7.32
N THR A 282 -8.93 6.54 6.14
CA THR A 282 -10.32 6.84 5.77
C THR A 282 -10.60 6.30 4.38
N ILE A 283 -11.70 5.55 4.21
CA ILE A 283 -12.15 5.07 2.90
C ILE A 283 -13.44 5.77 2.54
N PHE A 284 -13.49 6.36 1.35
CA PHE A 284 -14.68 6.92 0.73
C PHE A 284 -14.98 6.24 -0.60
N HIS A 285 -16.26 6.11 -0.92
CA HIS A 285 -16.74 5.79 -2.25
C HIS A 285 -17.43 7.03 -2.83
N TYR A 286 -17.05 7.40 -4.04
CA TYR A 286 -17.64 8.50 -4.78
C TYR A 286 -18.53 7.94 -5.87
N ASP A 287 -19.78 8.40 -5.91
CA ASP A 287 -20.74 8.03 -6.94
C ASP A 287 -20.50 8.82 -8.25
N THR A 288 -21.28 8.52 -9.28
CA THR A 288 -21.20 9.21 -10.58
C THR A 288 -21.57 10.70 -10.56
N THR A 289 -22.11 11.21 -9.45
CA THR A 289 -22.39 12.64 -9.23
C THR A 289 -21.23 13.37 -8.57
N GLY A 290 -20.21 12.63 -8.10
CA GLY A 290 -19.10 13.12 -7.28
C GLY A 290 -19.46 13.25 -5.80
N GLY A 291 -20.62 12.75 -5.37
CA GLY A 291 -21.02 12.70 -3.96
C GLY A 291 -20.45 11.45 -3.28
N ILE A 292 -20.23 11.53 -1.97
CA ILE A 292 -19.81 10.36 -1.18
C ILE A 292 -21.06 9.62 -0.70
N ASP A 293 -21.19 8.36 -1.10
CA ASP A 293 -22.32 7.48 -0.78
C ASP A 293 -21.93 6.27 0.09
N ALA A 294 -20.64 6.04 0.33
CA ALA A 294 -20.14 5.16 1.38
C ALA A 294 -18.87 5.72 2.04
N ALA A 295 -18.76 5.59 3.35
CA ALA A 295 -17.63 6.10 4.10
C ALA A 295 -17.27 5.28 5.36
N GLY A 296 -16.00 5.32 5.73
CA GLY A 296 -15.47 4.70 6.94
C GLY A 296 -14.15 5.32 7.39
N VAL A 297 -14.00 5.55 8.70
CA VAL A 297 -12.72 5.90 9.34
C VAL A 297 -12.34 4.77 10.28
N PHE A 298 -11.14 4.22 10.13
CA PHE A 298 -10.77 2.96 10.75
C PHE A 298 -9.64 3.12 11.77
N TYR A 299 -9.72 2.36 12.87
CA TYR A 299 -8.73 2.29 13.96
C TYR A 299 -8.31 3.60 14.64
N ASN A 300 -8.86 4.74 14.26
CA ASN A 300 -8.54 6.06 14.81
C ASN A 300 -9.29 6.36 16.14
N ASP A 301 -9.85 5.34 16.79
CA ASP A 301 -10.58 5.49 18.05
C ASP A 301 -9.64 5.74 19.23
N ALA A 302 -10.13 6.35 20.29
CA ALA A 302 -9.44 6.42 21.59
C ALA A 302 -9.96 5.32 22.52
N ILE A 303 -9.13 4.89 23.48
CA ILE A 303 -9.58 4.03 24.58
C ILE A 303 -9.22 4.76 25.87
N ASP A 304 -10.20 4.98 26.74
CA ASP A 304 -9.94 5.42 28.10
C ASP A 304 -9.33 4.26 28.89
N GLU A 305 -8.02 4.30 29.14
CA GLU A 305 -7.29 3.22 29.82
C GLU A 305 -7.70 3.02 31.29
N GLU A 306 -8.40 3.97 31.93
CA GLU A 306 -8.91 3.79 33.30
C GLU A 306 -10.17 2.91 33.30
N SER A 307 -11.09 3.16 32.38
CA SER A 307 -12.37 2.45 32.29
C SER A 307 -12.40 1.35 31.23
N TRP A 308 -11.39 1.30 30.37
CA TRP A 308 -11.31 0.49 29.15
C TRP A 308 -12.53 0.68 28.23
N THR A 309 -13.02 1.90 28.12
CA THR A 309 -14.17 2.26 27.28
C THR A 309 -13.69 2.91 25.97
N LEU A 310 -14.31 2.53 24.86
CA LEU A 310 -14.09 3.18 23.58
C LEU A 310 -14.51 4.65 23.64
N GLN A 311 -13.70 5.52 23.07
CA GLN A 311 -13.95 6.95 22.94
C GLN A 311 -13.63 7.41 21.53
N ASP A 312 -14.20 8.54 21.13
CA ASP A 312 -13.92 9.18 19.86
C ASP A 312 -13.96 8.21 18.67
N THR A 313 -14.97 7.34 18.63
CA THR A 313 -15.18 6.44 17.50
C THR A 313 -15.93 7.12 16.37
N TYR A 314 -15.56 6.75 15.14
CA TYR A 314 -16.34 7.08 13.95
C TYR A 314 -17.68 6.33 13.90
N TRP A 315 -17.75 5.17 14.55
CA TRP A 315 -18.82 4.21 14.38
C TRP A 315 -19.89 4.36 15.48
N THR A 316 -20.62 5.47 15.42
CA THR A 316 -21.70 5.78 16.38
C THR A 316 -23.08 5.45 15.79
N ASN A 317 -24.04 5.10 16.64
CA ASN A 317 -25.40 4.78 16.16
C ASN A 317 -26.10 5.99 15.51
N ASP A 318 -25.73 7.22 15.90
CA ASP A 318 -26.19 8.44 15.24
C ASP A 318 -25.76 8.49 13.76
N ARG A 319 -24.54 8.03 13.44
CA ARG A 319 -24.02 7.97 12.08
C ARG A 319 -24.65 6.85 11.25
N LEU A 320 -25.06 5.75 11.88
CA LEU A 320 -25.73 4.64 11.18
C LEU A 320 -27.00 5.07 10.42
N SER A 321 -27.63 6.16 10.86
CA SER A 321 -28.81 6.75 10.20
C SER A 321 -28.51 7.61 8.97
N GLN A 322 -27.23 7.85 8.64
CA GLN A 322 -26.83 8.69 7.52
C GLN A 322 -26.84 7.90 6.21
N ASP A 323 -27.12 8.59 5.10
CA ASP A 323 -27.23 7.96 3.78
C ASP A 323 -25.93 7.24 3.36
N TYR A 324 -24.76 7.77 3.72
CA TYR A 324 -23.46 7.15 3.43
C TYR A 324 -23.11 5.92 4.30
N MET A 325 -24.03 5.48 5.17
CA MET A 325 -23.88 4.31 6.04
C MET A 325 -24.86 3.19 5.69
N THR A 326 -25.72 3.36 4.68
CA THR A 326 -26.75 2.36 4.34
C THR A 326 -26.18 0.99 4.02
N TYR A 327 -24.95 0.93 3.49
CA TYR A 327 -24.25 -0.32 3.19
C TYR A 327 -24.07 -1.24 4.42
N LEU A 328 -23.96 -0.69 5.62
CA LEU A 328 -23.89 -1.46 6.87
C LEU A 328 -25.26 -2.08 7.21
N LEU A 329 -26.32 -1.29 7.12
CA LEU A 329 -27.69 -1.74 7.38
C LEU A 329 -28.11 -2.83 6.39
N ASP A 330 -27.79 -2.65 5.10
CA ASP A 330 -28.08 -3.63 4.05
C ASP A 330 -27.32 -4.95 4.27
N SER A 331 -26.20 -4.90 4.98
CA SER A 331 -25.39 -6.06 5.37
C SER A 331 -25.80 -6.66 6.72
N GLY A 332 -26.86 -6.14 7.34
CA GLY A 332 -27.41 -6.64 8.61
C GLY A 332 -26.69 -6.14 9.86
N ILE A 333 -25.86 -5.10 9.75
CA ILE A 333 -25.20 -4.45 10.89
C ILE A 333 -26.14 -3.37 11.41
N GLU A 334 -26.89 -3.70 12.47
CA GLU A 334 -27.93 -2.83 13.05
C GLU A 334 -27.43 -2.00 14.26
N GLU A 335 -26.27 -2.34 14.81
CA GLU A 335 -25.65 -1.64 15.95
C GLU A 335 -24.15 -1.47 15.67
N LEU A 336 -23.63 -0.27 15.94
CA LEU A 336 -22.21 0.04 15.83
C LEU A 336 -21.51 -0.01 17.19
N MET A 337 -20.18 0.15 17.19
CA MET A 337 -19.33 0.03 18.39
C MET A 337 -19.43 1.23 19.36
N ASP A 338 -20.61 1.84 19.46
CA ASP A 338 -20.87 2.97 20.35
C ASP A 338 -20.86 2.53 21.82
N ASP A 339 -20.16 3.26 22.68
CA ASP A 339 -20.04 3.00 24.14
C ASP A 339 -19.56 1.56 24.53
N VAL A 340 -18.74 0.91 23.70
CA VAL A 340 -18.21 -0.43 24.00
C VAL A 340 -17.17 -0.39 25.13
N THR A 341 -17.33 -1.25 26.14
CA THR A 341 -16.32 -1.48 27.19
C THR A 341 -15.55 -2.77 26.92
N PHE A 342 -14.23 -2.69 26.98
CA PHE A 342 -13.32 -3.82 26.80
C PHE A 342 -12.80 -4.35 28.14
N GLN A 343 -12.30 -5.58 28.11
CA GLN A 343 -11.54 -6.12 29.23
C GLN A 343 -10.15 -5.48 29.25
N ALA A 344 -9.71 -5.01 30.41
CA ALA A 344 -8.33 -4.55 30.61
C ALA A 344 -7.31 -5.69 30.36
N PRO A 345 -6.10 -5.37 29.90
CA PRO A 345 -5.06 -6.36 29.68
C PRO A 345 -4.67 -7.03 31.00
N GLU A 346 -4.44 -8.34 30.97
CA GLU A 346 -4.09 -9.11 32.17
C GLU A 346 -2.72 -8.73 32.76
N SER A 347 -1.90 -8.02 31.98
CA SER A 347 -0.57 -7.55 32.38
C SER A 347 -0.35 -6.11 31.88
N PRO A 348 0.46 -5.30 32.59
CA PRO A 348 0.79 -3.95 32.14
C PRO A 348 1.42 -3.96 30.74
N LEU A 349 0.89 -3.11 29.87
CA LEU A 349 1.44 -2.89 28.54
C LEU A 349 2.66 -1.97 28.64
N ASN A 350 3.80 -2.39 28.09
CA ASN A 350 5.06 -1.68 28.21
C ASN A 350 5.31 -0.78 26.99
N GLY A 351 4.85 0.47 27.10
CA GLY A 351 5.10 1.52 26.10
C GLY A 351 4.04 1.59 24.99
N ALA A 352 4.13 2.66 24.21
CA ALA A 352 3.10 3.03 23.23
C ALA A 352 2.84 1.96 22.15
N ALA A 353 3.88 1.22 21.74
CA ALA A 353 3.73 0.16 20.74
C ALA A 353 2.85 -1.00 21.26
N ALA A 354 3.10 -1.48 22.49
CA ALA A 354 2.32 -2.56 23.09
C ALA A 354 0.86 -2.14 23.36
N ILE A 355 0.64 -0.88 23.76
CA ILE A 355 -0.71 -0.31 23.93
C ILE A 355 -1.46 -0.32 22.59
N ARG A 356 -0.78 0.14 21.53
CA ARG A 356 -1.37 0.19 20.20
C ARG A 356 -1.69 -1.20 19.64
N GLU A 357 -0.77 -2.15 19.72
CA GLU A 357 -1.02 -3.53 19.26
C GLU A 357 -2.22 -4.15 19.99
N TYR A 358 -2.32 -3.90 21.30
CA TYR A 358 -3.47 -4.37 22.07
C TYR A 358 -4.78 -3.69 21.64
N LYS A 359 -4.76 -2.37 21.41
CA LYS A 359 -5.89 -1.63 20.84
C LYS A 359 -6.31 -2.21 19.49
N HIS A 360 -5.37 -2.45 18.58
CA HIS A 360 -5.65 -3.05 17.27
C HIS A 360 -6.35 -4.41 17.41
N ALA A 361 -5.85 -5.29 18.28
CA ALA A 361 -6.45 -6.60 18.51
C ALA A 361 -7.86 -6.54 19.14
N LEU A 362 -8.13 -5.54 19.98
CA LEU A 362 -9.47 -5.34 20.56
C LEU A 362 -10.48 -4.84 19.53
N LEU A 363 -10.03 -3.97 18.62
CA LEU A 363 -10.84 -3.25 17.66
C LEU A 363 -11.05 -4.00 16.35
N SER A 364 -10.13 -4.89 15.99
CA SER A 364 -10.16 -5.60 14.71
C SER A 364 -11.45 -6.39 14.44
N PRO A 365 -12.11 -7.06 15.41
CA PRO A 365 -13.36 -7.78 15.14
C PRO A 365 -14.49 -6.90 14.59
N TYR A 366 -14.42 -5.59 14.85
CA TYR A 366 -15.41 -4.63 14.39
C TYR A 366 -14.91 -3.85 13.17
N HIS A 367 -13.71 -3.28 13.23
CA HIS A 367 -13.16 -2.49 12.11
C HIS A 367 -12.88 -3.33 10.88
N ASP A 368 -12.38 -4.56 11.02
CA ASP A 368 -12.20 -5.47 9.87
C ASP A 368 -13.55 -5.79 9.22
N LEU A 369 -14.58 -6.04 10.04
CA LEU A 369 -15.93 -6.30 9.55
C LEU A 369 -16.47 -5.10 8.77
N TYR A 370 -16.36 -3.90 9.31
CA TYR A 370 -16.85 -2.68 8.68
C TYR A 370 -16.06 -2.36 7.40
N ALA A 371 -14.73 -2.53 7.42
CA ALA A 371 -13.89 -2.32 6.25
C ALA A 371 -14.27 -3.28 5.13
N LYS A 372 -14.36 -4.59 5.41
CA LYS A 372 -14.77 -5.61 4.43
C LYS A 372 -16.17 -5.35 3.89
N THR A 373 -17.12 -4.95 4.76
CA THR A 373 -18.49 -4.62 4.35
C THR A 373 -18.53 -3.39 3.43
N LEU A 374 -17.72 -2.37 3.70
CA LEU A 374 -17.56 -1.21 2.81
C LEU A 374 -16.98 -1.65 1.47
N LEU A 375 -15.89 -2.44 1.46
CA LEU A 375 -15.26 -2.90 0.23
C LEU A 375 -16.21 -3.79 -0.60
N ASP A 376 -16.98 -4.65 0.03
CA ASP A 376 -18.02 -5.44 -0.64
C ASP A 376 -19.02 -4.52 -1.34
N TYR A 377 -19.54 -3.50 -0.66
CA TYR A 377 -20.45 -2.54 -1.27
C TYR A 377 -19.82 -1.84 -2.49
N CYS A 378 -18.59 -1.33 -2.33
CA CYS A 378 -17.98 -0.42 -3.30
C CYS A 378 -17.26 -1.12 -4.47
N LEU A 379 -16.66 -2.29 -4.24
CA LEU A 379 -15.70 -2.89 -5.18
C LEU A 379 -16.16 -4.23 -5.75
N SER A 380 -17.09 -4.94 -5.05
CA SER A 380 -17.56 -6.27 -5.48
C SER A 380 -18.73 -6.22 -6.49
N ASN A 381 -19.41 -5.07 -6.62
CA ASN A 381 -20.62 -4.92 -7.46
C ASN A 381 -20.38 -4.55 -8.93
N SER A 382 -19.16 -4.63 -9.44
CA SER A 382 -18.90 -4.45 -10.88
C SER A 382 -19.43 -5.61 -11.74
N GLY A 383 -20.02 -6.65 -11.12
CA GLY A 383 -20.91 -7.62 -11.74
C GLY A 383 -22.39 -7.35 -11.42
N GLY A 384 -22.96 -6.24 -11.91
CA GLY A 384 -24.40 -5.97 -11.77
C GLY A 384 -25.27 -7.17 -12.21
N PRO A 385 -26.49 -7.32 -11.67
CA PRO A 385 -27.37 -8.42 -12.00
C PRO A 385 -27.57 -8.48 -13.51
N SER A 386 -27.36 -9.66 -14.08
CA SER A 386 -27.73 -9.94 -15.47
C SER A 386 -29.25 -9.77 -15.60
N ASN A 387 -29.66 -8.65 -16.19
CA ASN A 387 -31.03 -8.44 -16.66
C ASN A 387 -31.38 -9.43 -17.79
#